data_AF-A0A9E3SFA1-F1
#
_entry.id   AF-A0A9E3SFA1-F1
#
_cell.length_a   1.000
_cell.length_b   1.000
_cell.length_c   1.000
_cell.angle_alpha   90.00
_cell.angle_beta   90.00
_cell.angle_gamma   90.00
#
_symmetry.space_group_name_H-M   'P 1'
#
loop_
_entity.id
_entity.type
_entity.pdbx_description
1 polymer ?
#
loop_
_entity_poly.entity_id
_entity_poly.type
_entity_poly.pdbx_seq_one_letter_code
_entity_poly.pdbx_strand_id
1 'polypeptide(L)' 'MNFNIYLDSATVDRLNALARERGTTRNALIREAVGHLLERRAEPAWPEAVAAFAGEPGSPRFESARGRLRAPKKDPLR' A
#
# COMPACT_ATOMS: atom_id res chain seq x y z
N MET A 1 7.37 -16.77 -18.47
CA MET A 1 7.11 -15.85 -19.58
C MET A 1 8.29 -14.90 -19.70
N ASN A 2 8.84 -14.72 -20.89
CA ASN A 2 9.97 -13.83 -21.15
C ASN A 2 9.46 -12.59 -21.88
N PHE A 3 9.88 -11.40 -21.47
CA PHE A 3 9.61 -10.15 -22.15
C PHE A 3 10.90 -9.35 -22.24
N ASN A 4 11.06 -8.59 -23.32
CA ASN A 4 12.23 -7.75 -23.55
C ASN A 4 11.91 -6.32 -23.11
N ILE A 5 12.87 -5.69 -22.44
CA ILE A 5 12.81 -4.27 -22.09
C ILE A 5 14.04 -3.56 -22.63
N TYR A 6 13.84 -2.34 -23.11
CA TYR A 6 14.90 -1.47 -23.58
C TYR A 6 15.12 -0.39 -22.52
N LEU A 7 16.34 -0.32 -22.01
CA LEU A 7 16.77 0.66 -21.01
C LEU A 7 18.00 1.38 -21.56
N ASP A 8 18.16 2.65 -21.22
CA ASP A 8 19.37 3.38 -21.55
C ASP A 8 20.59 2.79 -20.83
N SER A 9 21.78 3.05 -21.37
CA SER A 9 23.04 2.50 -20.85
C SER A 9 23.29 2.91 -19.39
N ALA A 10 23.00 4.15 -19.02
CA ALA A 10 23.20 4.64 -17.67
C ALA A 10 22.32 3.91 -16.64
N THR A 11 21.07 3.61 -17.00
CA THR A 11 20.16 2.79 -16.18
C THR A 11 20.67 1.35 -16.04
N VAL A 12 21.16 0.75 -17.12
CA VAL A 12 21.74 -0.61 -17.10
C VAL A 12 22.96 -0.67 -16.19
N ASP A 13 23.84 0.33 -16.24
CA ASP A 13 25.04 0.40 -15.40
C ASP A 13 24.70 0.51 -13.92
N ARG A 14 23.72 1.36 -13.58
CA ARG A 14 23.22 1.49 -12.20
C ARG A 14 22.60 0.19 -11.69
N LEU A 15 21.81 -0.49 -12.51
CA LEU A 15 21.23 -1.81 -12.15
C LEU A 15 22.33 -2.86 -11.91
N ASN A 16 23.36 -2.88 -12.75
CA ASN A 16 24.48 -3.82 -12.60
C ASN A 16 25.27 -3.53 -11.31
N ALA A 17 25.52 -2.26 -10.99
CA ALA A 17 26.19 -1.87 -9.74
C ALA A 17 25.38 -2.31 -8.52
N LEU A 18 24.07 -2.02 -8.49
CA LEU A 18 23.18 -2.41 -7.40
C LEU A 18 23.07 -3.93 -7.24
N ALA A 19 23.05 -4.67 -8.37
CA ALA A 19 23.01 -6.12 -8.35
C ALA A 19 24.26 -6.71 -7.68
N ARG A 20 25.44 -6.16 -7.99
CA ARG A 20 26.71 -6.55 -7.37
C ARG A 20 26.73 -6.24 -5.88
N GLU A 21 26.31 -5.04 -5.49
CA GLU A 21 26.23 -4.61 -4.09
C GLU A 21 25.34 -5.53 -3.25
N ARG A 22 24.19 -5.93 -3.80
CA ARG A 22 23.21 -6.79 -3.12
C ARG A 22 23.47 -8.30 -3.26
N GLY A 23 24.52 -8.72 -3.98
CA GLY A 23 24.78 -10.13 -4.26
C GLY A 23 23.63 -10.82 -5.03
N THR A 24 22.93 -10.08 -5.89
CA THR A 24 21.77 -10.55 -6.65
C THR A 24 21.97 -10.38 -8.16
N THR A 25 20.98 -10.77 -8.96
CA THR A 25 21.02 -10.59 -10.40
C THR A 25 20.24 -9.36 -10.83
N ARG A 26 20.64 -8.75 -11.96
CA ARG A 26 19.87 -7.68 -12.62
C ARG A 26 18.40 -8.08 -12.82
N ASN A 27 18.13 -9.31 -13.25
CA ASN A 27 16.76 -9.80 -13.44
C ASN A 27 15.98 -9.94 -12.13
N ALA A 28 16.64 -10.21 -11.00
CA ALA A 28 15.96 -10.19 -9.70
C ALA A 28 15.53 -8.76 -9.33
N LEU A 29 16.41 -7.76 -9.54
CA LEU A 29 16.07 -6.36 -9.32
C LEU A 29 14.95 -5.87 -10.24
N ILE A 30 14.96 -6.26 -11.52
CA ILE A 30 13.90 -5.91 -12.46
C ILE A 30 12.56 -6.49 -12.00
N ARG A 31 12.53 -7.76 -11.57
CA ARG A 31 11.31 -8.39 -11.05
C ARG A 31 10.81 -7.69 -9.80
N GLU A 32 11.70 -7.37 -8.87
CA GLU A 32 11.38 -6.61 -7.65
C GLU A 32 10.79 -5.25 -7.99
N ALA A 33 11.42 -4.48 -8.89
CA ALA A 33 10.96 -3.16 -9.30
C ALA A 33 9.58 -3.20 -9.99
N VAL A 34 9.34 -4.20 -10.85
CA VAL A 34 8.03 -4.41 -11.46
C VAL A 34 6.97 -4.76 -10.42
N GLY A 35 7.30 -5.62 -9.44
CA GLY A 35 6.42 -5.94 -8.31
C GLY A 35 6.02 -4.68 -7.54
N HIS A 36 7.00 -3.89 -7.09
CA HIS A 36 6.75 -2.62 -6.39
C HIS A 36 5.88 -1.66 -7.19
N LEU A 37 6.11 -1.56 -8.51
CA LEU A 37 5.32 -0.68 -9.36
C LEU A 37 3.86 -1.12 -9.44
N LEU A 38 3.61 -2.43 -9.54
CA LEU A 38 2.26 -3.00 -9.59
C LEU A 38 1.55 -2.90 -8.24
N GLU A 39 2.25 -3.15 -7.14
CA GLU A 39 1.71 -2.99 -5.78
C GLU A 39 1.33 -1.54 -5.49
N ARG A 40 2.15 -0.57 -5.91
CA ARG A 40 1.85 0.86 -5.77
C ARG A 40 0.66 1.33 -6.63
N ARG A 41 0.29 0.56 -7.66
CA ARG A 41 -0.88 0.81 -8.51
C ARG A 41 -2.12 0.04 -8.07
N ALA A 42 -2.01 -0.86 -7.10
CA ALA A 42 -3.21 -1.30 -6.40
C ALA A 42 -3.81 -0.04 -5.77
N GLU A 43 -5.08 0.24 -6.09
CA GLU A 43 -5.84 1.32 -5.44
C GLU A 43 -5.52 1.30 -3.95
N PRO A 44 -5.29 2.46 -3.29
CA PRO A 44 -5.07 2.52 -1.86
C PRO A 44 -6.30 1.94 -1.14
N ALA A 45 -6.23 0.64 -0.91
CA ALA A 45 -7.29 -0.17 -0.36
C ALA A 45 -6.81 -0.64 1.00
N TRP A 46 -7.74 -0.69 1.94
CA TRP A 46 -7.49 -1.33 3.21
C TRP A 46 -7.13 -2.80 2.96
N PRO A 47 -6.21 -3.39 3.75
CA PRO A 47 -6.00 -4.84 3.74
C PRO A 47 -7.34 -5.56 3.88
N GLU A 48 -7.49 -6.73 3.24
CA GLU A 48 -8.77 -7.46 3.24
C GLU A 48 -9.32 -7.71 4.65
N ALA A 49 -8.44 -8.01 5.61
CA ALA A 49 -8.82 -8.18 7.01
C ALA A 49 -9.49 -6.93 7.62
N VAL A 50 -9.12 -5.73 7.18
CA VAL A 50 -9.73 -4.46 7.60
C VAL A 50 -10.99 -4.18 6.78
N ALA A 51 -10.96 -4.39 5.47
CA ALA A 51 -12.12 -4.17 4.60
C ALA A 51 -13.30 -5.09 4.93
N ALA A 52 -13.03 -6.35 5.32
CA ALA A 52 -14.02 -7.34 5.69
C ALA A 52 -14.41 -7.31 7.19
N PHE A 53 -13.81 -6.43 7.99
CA PHE A 53 -14.09 -6.37 9.43
C PHE A 53 -15.51 -5.86 9.70
N ALA A 54 -16.35 -6.73 10.25
CA ALA A 54 -17.76 -6.42 10.57
C ALA A 54 -17.99 -5.96 12.02
N GLY A 55 -16.90 -5.77 12.80
CA GLY A 55 -16.97 -5.53 14.24
C GLY A 55 -16.81 -6.82 15.06
N GLU A 56 -16.60 -6.64 16.36
CA GLU A 56 -16.49 -7.75 17.32
C GLU A 56 -17.88 -8.37 17.60
N PRO A 57 -18.05 -9.69 17.49
CA PRO A 57 -19.29 -10.36 17.86
C PRO A 57 -19.75 -9.99 19.28
N GLY A 58 -21.02 -9.62 19.42
CA GLY A 58 -21.61 -9.20 20.69
C GLY A 58 -21.35 -7.73 21.06
N SER A 59 -20.49 -7.02 20.33
CA SER A 59 -20.36 -5.57 20.50
C SER A 59 -21.46 -4.81 19.73
N PRO A 60 -22.04 -3.75 20.32
CA PRO A 60 -22.97 -2.90 19.61
C PRO A 60 -22.26 -2.19 18.44
N ARG A 61 -22.97 -2.02 17.32
CA ARG A 61 -22.43 -1.31 16.14
C ARG A 61 -21.90 0.07 16.53
N PHE A 62 -20.81 0.47 15.89
CA PHE A 62 -20.27 1.83 16.00
C PHE A 62 -21.39 2.85 15.77
N GLU A 63 -21.47 3.85 16.65
CA GLU A 63 -22.48 4.93 16.60
C GLU A 63 -23.94 4.51 16.81
N SER A 64 -24.22 3.27 17.21
CA SER A 64 -25.59 2.82 17.51
C SER A 64 -26.28 3.62 18.62
N ALA A 65 -25.51 4.23 19.53
CA ALA A 65 -26.01 5.12 20.57
C ALA A 65 -26.02 6.61 20.19
N ARG A 66 -25.65 7.00 18.96
CA ARG A 66 -25.52 8.41 18.55
C ARG A 66 -26.76 9.23 18.85
N GLY A 67 -27.94 8.67 18.61
CA GLY A 67 -29.22 9.35 18.85
C GLY A 67 -29.51 9.66 20.33
N ARG A 68 -28.77 9.06 21.26
CA ARG A 68 -28.89 9.33 22.71
C ARG A 68 -27.91 10.40 23.19
N LEU A 69 -26.98 10.83 22.35
CA LEU A 69 -26.02 11.88 22.69
C LEU A 69 -26.72 13.24 22.67
N ARG A 70 -26.41 14.06 23.68
CA ARG A 70 -26.85 15.46 23.68
C ARG A 70 -26.09 16.20 22.58
N ALA A 71 -26.74 17.22 22.01
CA ALA A 71 -26.07 18.11 21.08
C ALA A 71 -24.77 18.67 21.70
N PRO A 72 -23.68 18.78 20.91
CA PRO A 72 -22.48 19.44 21.39
C PRO A 72 -22.80 20.83 21.92
N LYS A 73 -22.09 21.27 22.97
CA LYS A 73 -22.14 22.67 23.38
C LYS A 73 -21.66 23.54 22.21
N LYS A 74 -22.15 24.78 22.13
CA LYS A 74 -21.60 25.76 21.18
C LYS A 74 -20.09 25.85 21.38
N ASP A 75 -19.37 25.85 20.27
CA ASP A 75 -17.93 26.06 20.24
C ASP A 75 -17.63 27.45 20.84
N PRO A 76 -16.82 27.55 21.90
CA PRO A 76 -16.49 28.84 22.52
C PRO A 76 -15.53 29.69 21.66
N LEU A 77 -14.98 29.14 20.58
CA LEU A 77 -14.04 29.81 19.68
C LEU A 77 -14.65 30.17 18.30
N ARG A 78 -15.97 29.97 18.12
CA ARG A 78 -16.72 30.38 16.92
C ARG A 78 -17.83 31.38 17.24
#